data_AF-A0A2D7ZQM7-F1
#
_entry.id   AF-A0A2D7ZQM7-F1
#
_cell.length_a   1.000
_cell.length_b   1.000
_cell.length_c   1.000
_cell.angle_alpha   90.00
_cell.angle_beta   90.00
_cell.angle_gamma   90.00
#
_symmetry.space_group_name_H-M   'P 1'
#
loop_
_entity.id
_entity.type
_entity.pdbx_description
1 polymer ?
#
loop_
_entity_poly.entity_id
_entity_poly.type
_entity_poly.pdbx_seq_one_letter_code
_entity_poly.pdbx_strand_id
1 'polypeptide(L)' 'MPDRITYRVNEVLAMTGLSRSTLYRLVARGELPLVKVCGRTLIARDDLEAMLRRMRHSRATLRHSVSRT' A
#
# COMPACT_ATOMS: atom_id res chain seq x y z
N MET A 1 21.83 6.92 10.58
CA MET A 1 20.59 7.61 10.21
C MET A 1 19.45 6.85 10.87
N PRO A 2 18.59 7.48 11.68
CA PRO A 2 17.46 6.78 12.29
C PRO A 2 16.49 6.30 11.21
N ASP A 3 15.90 5.14 11.43
CA ASP A 3 15.03 4.49 10.46
C ASP A 3 13.68 5.22 10.37
N ARG A 4 13.19 5.47 9.14
CA ARG A 4 11.99 6.29 8.95
C ARG A 4 10.73 5.46 9.22
N ILE A 5 9.93 5.89 10.18
CA ILE A 5 8.68 5.21 10.57
C ILE A 5 7.46 5.63 9.73
N THR A 6 7.53 6.78 9.05
CA THR A 6 6.43 7.34 8.24
C THR A 6 6.94 8.02 6.98
N TYR A 7 6.10 8.01 5.95
CA TYR A 7 6.36 8.65 4.67
C TYR A 7 5.21 9.58 4.24
N ARG A 8 5.53 10.58 3.43
CA ARG A 8 4.54 11.40 2.73
C ARG A 8 3.96 10.65 1.55
N VAL A 9 2.77 11.07 1.10
CA VAL A 9 2.14 10.58 -0.13
C VAL A 9 3.12 10.65 -1.31
N ASN A 10 3.78 11.79 -1.55
CA ASN A 10 4.71 11.92 -2.68
C ASN A 10 5.92 10.97 -2.60
N GLU A 11 6.43 10.71 -1.39
CA GLU A 11 7.54 9.77 -1.19
C GLU A 11 7.09 8.34 -1.49
N VAL A 12 5.90 7.94 -1.01
CA VAL A 12 5.33 6.63 -1.31
C VAL A 12 5.12 6.45 -2.80
N LEU A 13 4.56 7.44 -3.50
CA LEU A 13 4.35 7.36 -4.95
C LEU A 13 5.67 7.16 -5.72
N ALA A 14 6.73 7.87 -5.31
CA ALA A 14 8.05 7.73 -5.91
C ALA A 14 8.66 6.34 -5.64
N MET A 15 8.48 5.80 -4.43
CA MET A 15 9.00 4.48 -4.05
C MET A 15 8.23 3.32 -4.67
N THR A 16 6.90 3.41 -4.74
CA THR A 16 6.04 2.31 -5.19
C THR A 16 5.73 2.36 -6.68
N GLY A 17 5.99 3.49 -7.36
CA GLY A 17 5.60 3.72 -8.75
C GLY A 17 4.09 3.82 -8.97
N LEU A 18 3.30 4.06 -7.91
CA LEU A 18 1.85 4.14 -8.00
C LEU A 18 1.42 5.54 -8.47
N SER A 19 0.29 5.61 -9.17
CA SER A 19 -0.39 6.88 -9.40
C SER A 19 -1.09 7.37 -8.12
N ARG A 20 -1.27 8.70 -7.99
CA ARG A 20 -2.07 9.30 -6.89
C ARG A 20 -3.47 8.71 -6.83
N SER A 21 -4.12 8.56 -7.98
CA SER A 21 -5.47 8.01 -8.08
C SER A 21 -5.53 6.57 -7.56
N THR A 22 -4.53 5.75 -7.85
CA THR A 22 -4.46 4.38 -7.33
C THR A 22 -4.24 4.36 -5.83
N LEU A 23 -3.35 5.21 -5.31
CA LEU A 23 -3.13 5.32 -3.86
C LEU A 23 -4.43 5.70 -3.14
N TYR A 24 -5.13 6.75 -3.58
CA TYR A 24 -6.39 7.13 -2.93
C TYR A 24 -7.51 6.11 -3.09
N ARG A 25 -7.52 5.33 -4.19
CA ARG A 25 -8.44 4.20 -4.32
C ARG A 25 -8.16 3.09 -3.30
N LEU A 26 -6.89 2.79 -3.04
CA LEU A 26 -6.51 1.84 -1.98
C LEU A 26 -6.90 2.35 -0.59
N VAL A 27 -6.71 3.65 -0.35
CA VAL A 27 -7.13 4.31 0.89
C VAL A 27 -8.65 4.24 1.05
N ALA A 28 -9.42 4.57 0.01
CA ALA A 28 -10.88 4.52 0.04
C ALA A 28 -11.43 3.10 0.27
N ARG A 29 -10.69 2.08 -0.17
CA ARG A 29 -11.01 0.66 0.09
C ARG A 29 -10.58 0.18 1.47
N GLY A 30 -9.89 1.00 2.26
CA GLY A 30 -9.31 0.61 3.55
C GLY A 30 -8.11 -0.33 3.43
N GLU A 31 -7.51 -0.45 2.23
CA GLU A 31 -6.35 -1.31 1.99
C GLU A 31 -5.02 -0.64 2.38
N LEU A 32 -5.01 0.71 2.44
CA LEU A 32 -3.86 1.50 2.87
C LEU A 32 -4.33 2.64 3.79
N PRO A 33 -4.16 2.55 5.11
CA PRO A 33 -4.58 3.60 6.03
C PRO A 33 -3.68 4.85 5.92
N LEU A 34 -4.30 6.03 6.08
CA LEU A 34 -3.60 7.30 6.19
C LEU A 34 -3.65 7.78 7.64
N VAL A 35 -2.51 8.20 8.16
CA VAL A 35 -2.40 8.77 9.51
C VAL A 35 -2.34 10.29 9.40
N LYS A 36 -3.19 10.99 10.13
CA LYS A 36 -3.13 12.45 10.26
C LYS A 36 -2.39 12.81 11.55
N VAL A 37 -1.25 13.50 11.43
CA VAL A 37 -0.47 13.99 12.58
C VAL A 37 -0.28 15.50 12.41
N CYS A 38 -0.78 16.30 13.35
CA CYS A 38 -0.63 17.76 13.32
C CYS A 38 -1.00 18.40 11.96
N GLY A 39 -2.13 17.98 11.37
CA GLY A 39 -2.59 18.47 10.05
C GLY A 39 -1.87 17.88 8.84
N ARG A 40 -0.96 16.93 9.06
CA ARG A 40 -0.14 16.32 8.01
C ARG A 40 -0.58 14.89 7.74
N THR A 41 -0.81 14.57 6.47
CA THR A 41 -1.09 13.19 6.03
C THR A 41 0.21 12.41 5.86
N LEU A 42 0.31 11.29 6.56
CA LEU A 42 1.43 10.37 6.58
C LEU A 42 0.95 8.94 6.34
N ILE A 43 1.87 8.10 5.87
CA ILE A 43 1.67 6.67 5.68
C ILE A 43 2.71 5.98 6.54
N ALA A 44 2.29 5.11 7.46
CA ALA A 44 3.22 4.35 8.28
C ALA A 44 3.95 3.31 7.41
N ARG A 45 5.22 3.08 7.71
CA ARG A 45 6.01 2.07 7.00
C ARG A 45 5.39 0.69 7.11
N ASP A 46 4.96 0.30 8.31
CA ASP A 46 4.44 -1.04 8.58
C ASP A 46 3.13 -1.32 7.81
N ASP A 47 2.28 -0.30 7.65
CA ASP A 47 1.06 -0.38 6.83
C ASP A 47 1.39 -0.56 5.34
N LEU A 48 2.40 0.15 4.84
CA LEU A 48 2.85 0.02 3.46
C LEU A 48 3.40 -1.39 3.20
N GLU A 49 4.19 -1.92 4.13
CA GLU A 49 4.68 -3.31 4.06
C GLU A 49 3.55 -4.33 4.11
N ALA A 50 2.57 -4.14 5.00
CA ALA A 50 1.42 -5.03 5.12
C ALA A 50 0.58 -5.05 3.84
N MET A 51 0.36 -3.88 3.22
CA MET A 51 -0.29 -3.76 1.92
C MET A 51 0.45 -4.57 0.84
N LEU A 52 1.77 -4.40 0.73
CA LEU A 52 2.58 -5.13 -0.26
C LEU A 52 2.57 -6.65 -0.02
N ARG A 53 2.67 -7.08 1.24
CA ARG A 53 2.56 -8.51 1.60
C ARG A 53 1.22 -9.08 1.14
N ARG A 54 0.10 -8.39 1.42
CA ARG A 54 -1.25 -8.81 1.01
C ARG A 54 -1.38 -8.96 -0.51
N MET A 55 -0.83 -8.01 -1.28
CA MET A 55 -0.84 -8.04 -2.75
C MET A 55 0.06 -9.14 -3.35
N ARG A 56 1.14 -9.53 -2.66
CA ARG A 56 1.95 -10.68 -3.08
C ARG A 56 1.19 -11.99 -2.97
N HIS A 57 0.35 -12.16 -1.96
CA HIS A 57 -0.41 -13.39 -1.74
C HIS A 57 -1.60 -13.55 -2.70
N SER A 58 -2.25 -12.46 -3.14
CA SER A 58 -3.39 -12.53 -4.07
C SER A 58 -3.04 -13.03 -5.48
N ARG A 59 -1.78 -12.87 -5.93
CA ARG A 59 -1.33 -13.38 -7.23
C ARG A 59 -0.92 -14.86 -7.20
N ALA A 60 -0.71 -15.44 -6.01
CA ALA A 60 -0.34 -16.85 -5.88
C ALA A 60 -1.57 -17.79 -6.03
N THR A 61 -2.76 -17.33 -5.64
CA THR A 61 -4.00 -18.13 -5.67
C THR A 61 -4.70 -18.15 -7.02
N LEU A 62 -4.49 -17.14 -7.88
CA LEU A 62 -5.13 -17.07 -9.22
C LEU A 62 -4.55 -18.04 -10.25
N ARG A 63 -3.42 -18.69 -9.95
CA ARG A 63 -2.75 -19.62 -10.90
C ARG A 63 -3.24 -21.08 -10.75
N HIS A 64 -4.22 -21.35 -9.89
CA HIS A 64 -4.67 -22.71 -9.55
C HIS A 64 -6.13 -23.04 -9.90
N SER A 65 -6.86 -22.17 -10.60
CA SER A 65 -8.29 -22.38 -10.92
C SER A 65 -8.61 -22.41 -12.41
N VAL A 66 -7.73 -22.98 -13.25
CA VAL A 66 -8.08 -23.38 -14.62
C VAL A 66 -7.70 -24.85 -14.81
N SER A 67 -8.49 -25.74 -14.21
CA SER A 67 -8.49 -27.18 -14.48
C SER A 67 -9.78 -27.78 -13.92
N ARG A 68 -10.82 -27.77 -14.75
CA ARG A 68 -11.91 -28.77 -14.88
C ARG A 68 -13.14 -28.11 -15.49
N THR A 69 -13.31 -28.25 -16.79
CA THR A 69 -14.37 -29.04 -17.43
C THR A 69 -13.95 -29.26 -18.88
#